data_AF-F4CE22-F1
#
_entry.id   AF-F4CE22-F1
#
_cell.length_a   1.000
_cell.length_b   1.000
_cell.length_c   1.000
_cell.angle_alpha   90.00
_cell.angle_beta   90.00
_cell.angle_gamma   90.00
#
_symmetry.space_group_name_H-M   'P 1'
#
loop_
_entity.id
_entity.type
_entity.pdbx_description
1 polymer ?
#
loop_
_entity_poly.entity_id
_entity_poly.type
_entity_poly.pdbx_seq_one_letter_code
_entity_poly.pdbx_strand_id
1 'polypeptide(L)'
;MFQSYIKIAWRNIKKYRKYSLLHLLGLSLGVSTCLFLYLYIDFHRSFDRFHPDGDRTFRFVHELHLETTEYNKGGSYAIYQALLAEIPEVEKAAFELGNQEFTLKINDQLYKTDRKTALTNSAWFDIFDFHWLAGTPKALDAPNTAVLTNQIAKKYFGDTDPLGQTILIESKHPFTVVGIIDDSRGNTSVNADMYFSFASIKILQPDLMDNFFTYWAIYRAAIHPYSLD
;
A
#
# COMPACT_ATOMS: atom_id res chain seq x y z
N MET A 1 22.23 41.71 34.01
CA MET A 1 23.49 41.04 33.60
C MET A 1 23.35 40.25 32.30
N PHE A 2 22.31 39.40 32.14
CA PHE A 2 22.08 38.60 30.92
C PHE A 2 22.02 39.44 29.62
N GLN A 3 21.35 40.60 29.67
CA GLN A 3 21.29 41.55 28.55
C GLN A 3 22.67 42.07 28.13
N SER A 4 23.58 42.27 29.08
CA SER A 4 24.95 42.71 28.81
C SER A 4 25.76 41.62 28.10
N TYR A 5 25.62 40.35 28.52
CA TYR A 5 26.28 39.21 27.88
C TYR A 5 25.79 38.99 26.44
N ILE A 6 24.48 39.06 26.19
CA ILE A 6 23.92 38.97 24.83
C ILE A 6 24.46 40.11 23.94
N LYS A 7 24.49 41.34 24.46
CA LYS A 7 24.98 42.52 23.72
C LYS A 7 26.46 42.39 23.35
N ILE A 8 27.27 41.82 24.23
CA ILE A 8 28.70 41.55 23.98
C ILE A 8 28.85 40.43 22.93
N ALA A 9 28.12 39.32 23.06
CA ALA A 9 28.14 38.21 22.11
C ALA A 9 27.75 38.67 20.68
N TRP A 10 26.69 39.46 20.54
CA TRP A 10 26.26 40.00 19.25
C TRP A 10 27.31 40.90 18.59
N ARG A 11 27.97 41.77 19.38
CA ARG A 11 29.08 42.60 18.88
C ARG A 11 30.26 41.76 18.40
N ASN A 12 30.57 40.67 19.11
CA ASN A 12 31.64 39.74 18.72
C ASN A 12 31.30 38.98 17.43
N ILE A 13 30.08 38.48 17.28
CA ILE A 13 29.63 37.81 16.04
C ILE A 13 29.74 38.76 14.83
N LYS A 14 29.34 40.03 14.99
CA LYS A 14 29.46 41.04 13.92
C LYS A 14 30.93 41.38 13.60
N LYS A 15 31.80 41.47 14.62
CA LYS A 15 33.24 41.75 14.47
C LYS A 15 33.98 40.62 13.76
N TYR A 16 33.67 39.36 14.08
CA TYR A 16 34.31 38.16 13.54
C TYR A 16 33.43 37.40 12.54
N ARG A 17 32.68 38.13 11.70
CA ARG A 17 31.62 37.60 10.81
C ARG A 17 32.03 36.39 9.95
N LYS A 18 33.26 36.34 9.44
CA LYS A 18 33.72 35.24 8.57
C LYS A 18 33.85 33.92 9.35
N TYR A 19 34.47 33.98 10.52
CA TYR A 19 34.63 32.82 11.41
C TYR A 19 33.29 32.37 11.98
N SER A 20 32.46 33.32 12.44
CA SER A 20 31.12 33.01 12.93
C SER A 20 30.25 32.36 11.84
N LEU A 21 30.35 32.81 10.58
CA LEU A 21 29.63 32.20 9.46
C LEU A 21 30.08 30.76 9.21
N LEU A 22 31.40 30.50 9.20
CA LEU A 22 31.94 29.15 8.95
C LEU A 22 31.50 28.16 10.05
N HIS A 23 31.56 28.56 11.32
CA HIS A 23 31.07 27.74 12.42
C HIS A 23 29.57 27.51 12.38
N LEU A 24 28.80 28.57 12.07
CA LEU A 24 27.34 28.46 11.96
C LEU A 24 26.95 27.51 10.82
N LEU A 25 27.57 27.63 9.64
CA LEU A 25 27.30 26.75 8.51
C LEU A 25 27.65 25.29 8.82
N GLY A 26 28.82 25.03 9.44
CA GLY A 26 29.22 23.68 9.81
C GLY A 26 28.27 23.05 10.83
N LEU A 27 27.89 23.80 11.87
CA LEU A 27 26.95 23.34 12.89
C LEU A 27 25.54 23.14 12.31
N SER A 28 25.03 24.10 11.53
CA SER A 28 23.73 24.02 10.88
C SER A 28 23.65 22.85 9.92
N LEU A 29 24.71 22.59 9.13
CA LEU A 29 24.77 21.44 8.24
C LEU A 29 24.77 20.13 9.02
N GLY A 30 25.59 20.02 10.07
CA GLY A 30 25.63 18.83 10.92
C GLY A 30 24.27 18.52 11.57
N VAL A 31 23.63 19.53 12.17
CA VAL A 31 22.30 19.38 12.79
C VAL A 31 21.24 19.03 11.73
N SER A 32 21.28 19.66 10.56
CA SER A 32 20.33 19.38 9.48
C SER A 32 20.47 17.93 9.01
N THR A 33 21.69 17.46 8.73
CA THR A 33 21.93 16.07 8.31
C THR A 33 21.44 15.07 9.35
N CYS A 34 21.72 15.30 10.64
CA CYS A 34 21.21 14.43 11.71
C CYS A 34 19.68 14.41 11.78
N LEU A 35 19.03 15.57 11.62
CA LEU A 35 17.58 15.68 11.63
C LEU A 35 16.94 15.00 10.42
N PHE A 36 17.54 15.15 9.22
CA PHE A 36 17.11 14.44 8.03
C PHE A 36 17.23 12.92 8.19
N LEU A 37 18.35 12.41 8.73
CA LEU A 37 18.52 10.99 9.00
C LEU A 37 17.50 10.47 10.02
N TYR A 38 17.24 11.24 11.07
CA TYR A 38 16.22 10.89 12.07
C TYR A 38 14.83 10.79 11.43
N LEU A 39 14.39 11.82 10.70
CA LEU A 39 13.10 11.81 10.00
C LEU A 39 12.99 10.67 8.99
N TYR A 40 14.08 10.39 8.27
CA TYR A 40 14.14 9.28 7.32
C TYR A 40 13.92 7.93 8.02
N ILE A 41 14.62 7.68 9.13
CA ILE A 41 14.47 6.44 9.90
C ILE A 41 13.07 6.36 10.53
N ASP A 42 12.57 7.46 11.09
CA ASP A 42 11.25 7.50 11.71
C ASP A 42 10.15 7.22 10.69
N PHE A 43 10.24 7.84 9.51
CA PHE A 43 9.35 7.56 8.38
C PHE A 43 9.34 6.08 8.01
N HIS A 44 10.50 5.46 7.80
CA HIS A 44 10.57 4.03 7.44
C HIS A 44 10.05 3.12 8.55
N ARG A 45 10.26 3.50 9.81
CA ARG A 45 9.74 2.74 10.96
C ARG A 45 8.25 2.94 11.20
N SER A 46 7.63 3.96 10.61
CA SER A 46 6.21 4.29 10.81
C SER A 46 5.23 3.41 10.02
N PHE A 47 5.73 2.66 9.02
CA PHE A 47 4.90 1.83 8.15
C PHE A 47 4.21 0.69 8.92
N ASP A 48 2.94 0.44 8.59
CA ASP A 48 2.14 -0.74 8.99
C ASP A 48 2.00 -0.93 10.52
N ARG A 49 2.28 0.10 11.32
CA ARG A 49 2.24 0.05 12.80
C ARG A 49 0.84 -0.04 13.42
N PHE A 50 -0.20 0.20 12.64
CA PHE A 50 -1.58 0.27 13.15
C PHE A 50 -2.32 -1.06 13.09
N HIS A 51 -1.72 -2.11 12.53
CA HIS A 51 -2.32 -3.44 12.53
C HIS A 51 -2.11 -4.13 13.89
N PRO A 52 -3.17 -4.58 14.59
CA PRO A 52 -3.07 -5.17 15.92
C PRO A 52 -2.10 -6.35 16.02
N ASP A 53 -2.06 -7.17 14.96
CA ASP A 53 -1.33 -8.44 14.91
C ASP A 53 -0.06 -8.35 14.03
N GLY A 54 0.52 -7.15 13.88
CA GLY A 54 1.69 -6.91 13.01
C GLY A 54 2.89 -7.83 13.30
N ASP A 55 3.18 -8.12 14.57
CA ASP A 55 4.30 -8.97 14.99
C ASP A 55 4.13 -10.46 14.63
N ARG A 56 2.90 -10.88 14.31
CA ARG A 56 2.53 -12.25 13.91
C ARG A 56 1.97 -12.34 12.50
N THR A 57 2.03 -11.24 11.74
CA THR A 57 1.57 -11.19 10.35
C THR A 57 2.76 -11.37 9.43
N PHE A 58 2.76 -12.46 8.66
CA PHE A 58 3.86 -12.81 7.77
C PHE A 58 3.40 -12.82 6.31
N ARG A 59 4.31 -12.49 5.41
CA ARG A 59 4.12 -12.64 3.97
C ARG A 59 4.96 -13.81 3.48
N PHE A 60 4.36 -14.68 2.66
CA PHE A 60 5.08 -15.73 1.96
C PHE A 60 6.06 -15.13 0.93
N VAL A 61 7.32 -15.58 0.98
CA VAL A 61 8.40 -15.14 0.09
C VAL A 61 9.14 -16.37 -0.40
N HIS A 62 9.43 -16.44 -1.69
CA HIS A 62 10.26 -17.48 -2.27
C HIS A 62 11.72 -17.06 -2.28
N GLU A 63 12.59 -17.99 -1.92
CA GLU A 63 14.04 -17.88 -2.09
C GLU A 63 14.45 -18.68 -3.33
N LEU A 64 14.76 -17.98 -4.41
CA LEU A 64 15.12 -18.55 -5.70
C LEU A 64 16.65 -18.63 -5.79
N HIS A 65 17.18 -19.85 -5.80
CA HIS A 65 18.62 -20.10 -5.95
C HIS A 65 18.96 -20.21 -7.44
N LEU A 66 19.18 -19.07 -8.10
CA LEU A 66 19.62 -18.97 -9.49
C LEU A 66 21.15 -18.80 -9.54
N GLU A 67 21.68 -17.98 -10.47
CA GLU A 67 23.09 -17.58 -10.45
C GLU A 67 23.43 -16.73 -9.21
N THR A 68 22.44 -15.96 -8.74
CA THR A 68 22.43 -15.29 -7.44
C THR A 68 21.15 -15.68 -6.70
N THR A 69 21.19 -15.67 -5.37
CA THR A 69 19.97 -15.86 -4.57
C THR A 69 19.06 -14.64 -4.73
N GLU A 70 17.88 -14.84 -5.28
CA GLU A 70 16.85 -13.82 -5.42
C GLU A 70 15.66 -14.10 -4.49
N TYR A 71 15.07 -13.04 -3.95
CA TYR A 71 13.87 -13.14 -3.12
C TYR A 71 12.67 -12.60 -3.88
N ASN A 72 11.63 -13.42 -4.05
CA ASN A 72 10.43 -13.03 -4.77
C ASN A 72 9.20 -12.99 -3.86
N LYS A 73 8.42 -11.90 -3.97
CA LYS A 73 7.18 -11.69 -3.22
C LYS A 73 6.02 -12.35 -3.96
N GLY A 74 5.15 -13.01 -3.20
CA GLY A 74 3.96 -13.68 -3.74
C GLY A 74 4.18 -15.18 -3.85
N GLY A 75 3.10 -15.94 -3.88
CA GLY A 75 3.11 -17.39 -4.01
C GLY A 75 1.96 -17.85 -4.90
N SER A 76 1.98 -19.12 -5.30
CA SER A 76 0.85 -19.69 -6.03
C SER A 76 -0.39 -19.74 -5.15
N TYR A 77 -1.57 -19.74 -5.76
CA TYR A 77 -2.81 -19.90 -5.02
C TYR A 77 -2.91 -21.26 -4.32
N ALA A 78 -2.24 -22.28 -4.86
CA ALA A 78 -2.12 -23.57 -4.20
C ALA A 78 -1.42 -23.46 -2.83
N ILE A 79 -0.42 -22.60 -2.68
CA ILE A 79 0.22 -22.34 -1.38
C ILE A 79 -0.78 -21.71 -0.42
N TYR A 80 -1.54 -20.71 -0.86
CA TYR A 80 -2.59 -20.13 -0.02
C TYR A 80 -3.60 -21.18 0.50
N GLN A 81 -4.01 -22.11 -0.36
CA GLN A 81 -4.90 -23.22 0.04
C GLN A 81 -4.22 -24.21 0.99
N ALA A 82 -2.97 -24.57 0.72
CA ALA A 82 -2.20 -25.50 1.55
C ALA A 82 -1.89 -24.93 2.94
N LEU A 83 -1.58 -23.63 3.04
CA LEU A 83 -1.35 -22.95 4.34
C LEU A 83 -2.54 -23.13 5.28
N LEU A 84 -3.77 -22.94 4.76
CA LEU A 84 -4.99 -23.10 5.55
C LEU A 84 -5.34 -24.55 5.85
N ALA A 85 -4.97 -25.50 4.98
CA ALA A 85 -5.36 -26.90 5.09
C ALA A 85 -4.36 -27.74 5.89
N GLU A 86 -3.06 -27.43 5.81
CA GLU A 86 -1.98 -28.30 6.27
C GLU A 86 -1.16 -27.70 7.43
N ILE A 87 -1.22 -26.39 7.67
CA ILE A 87 -0.45 -25.73 8.73
C ILE A 87 -1.41 -25.21 9.82
N PRO A 88 -1.63 -25.98 10.91
CA PRO A 88 -2.61 -25.63 11.94
C PRO A 88 -2.26 -24.34 12.73
N GLU A 89 -1.00 -23.91 12.71
CA GLU A 89 -0.54 -22.66 13.33
C GLU A 89 -1.00 -21.41 12.54
N VAL A 90 -1.45 -21.56 11.30
CA VAL A 90 -1.97 -20.45 10.48
C VAL A 90 -3.43 -20.20 10.85
N GLU A 91 -3.66 -19.23 11.74
CA GLU A 91 -5.02 -18.83 12.17
C GLU A 91 -5.83 -18.19 11.03
N LYS A 92 -5.17 -17.37 10.21
CA LYS A 92 -5.76 -16.64 9.08
C LYS A 92 -4.75 -16.58 7.94
N ALA A 93 -5.26 -16.70 6.71
CA ALA A 93 -4.49 -16.42 5.50
C ALA A 93 -5.35 -15.58 4.56
N ALA A 94 -4.69 -14.72 3.79
CA ALA A 94 -5.33 -13.98 2.71
C ALA A 94 -4.47 -14.08 1.45
N PHE A 95 -5.15 -13.95 0.30
CA PHE A 95 -4.51 -13.88 -1.00
C PHE A 95 -4.83 -12.53 -1.63
N GLU A 96 -3.80 -11.85 -2.14
CA GLU A 96 -3.94 -10.58 -2.83
C GLU A 96 -3.20 -10.65 -4.15
N LEU A 97 -3.90 -10.27 -5.21
CA LEU A 97 -3.32 -10.00 -6.51
C LEU A 97 -3.31 -8.49 -6.71
N GLY A 98 -2.26 -7.84 -6.22
CA GLY A 98 -2.08 -6.39 -6.29
C GLY A 98 -1.60 -5.88 -7.65
N ASN A 99 -1.38 -4.56 -7.71
CA ASN A 99 -0.83 -3.83 -8.86
C ASN A 99 -1.59 -4.03 -10.18
N GLN A 100 -2.88 -4.33 -10.11
CA GLN A 100 -3.70 -4.55 -11.29
C GLN A 100 -4.03 -3.20 -11.95
N GLU A 101 -3.92 -3.16 -13.27
CA GLU A 101 -4.30 -2.00 -14.07
C GLU A 101 -5.60 -2.32 -14.80
N PHE A 102 -6.60 -1.47 -14.59
CA PHE A 102 -7.86 -1.53 -15.31
C PHE A 102 -8.26 -0.14 -15.82
N THR A 103 -9.13 -0.13 -16.82
CA THR A 103 -9.87 1.06 -17.23
C THR A 103 -11.27 1.01 -16.64
N LEU A 104 -11.62 2.00 -15.82
CA LEU A 104 -12.93 2.11 -15.20
C LEU A 104 -13.81 3.10 -15.98
N LYS A 105 -15.08 2.76 -16.16
CA LYS A 105 -16.11 3.67 -16.66
C LYS A 105 -17.11 3.95 -15.52
N ILE A 106 -17.20 5.21 -15.11
CA ILE A 106 -18.08 5.71 -14.04
C ILE A 106 -18.74 6.99 -14.55
N ASN A 107 -20.09 7.07 -14.49
CA ASN A 107 -20.85 8.24 -14.95
C ASN A 107 -20.46 8.72 -16.37
N ASP A 108 -20.29 7.77 -17.30
CA ASP A 108 -19.83 7.98 -18.68
C ASP A 108 -18.41 8.54 -18.87
N GLN A 109 -17.62 8.64 -17.80
CA GLN A 109 -16.21 9.04 -17.85
C GLN A 109 -15.29 7.83 -17.67
N LEU A 110 -14.14 7.87 -18.34
CA LEU A 110 -13.12 6.82 -18.27
C LEU A 110 -11.97 7.23 -17.36
N TYR A 111 -11.53 6.31 -16.52
CA TYR A 111 -10.45 6.48 -15.56
C TYR A 111 -9.45 5.33 -15.67
N LYS A 112 -8.16 5.66 -15.60
CA LYS A 112 -7.11 4.67 -15.35
C LYS A 112 -6.90 4.52 -13.85
N THR A 113 -6.46 3.33 -13.46
CA THR A 113 -6.26 2.97 -12.06
C THR A 113 -4.82 3.13 -11.59
N ASP A 114 -3.88 3.35 -12.50
CA ASP A 114 -2.45 3.58 -12.23
C ASP A 114 -1.84 2.50 -11.32
N ARG A 115 -2.22 1.23 -11.58
CA ARG A 115 -1.84 0.03 -10.83
C ARG A 115 -2.17 0.08 -9.34
N LYS A 116 -3.16 0.86 -8.91
CA LYS A 116 -3.58 0.92 -7.51
C LYS A 116 -4.83 0.07 -7.24
N THR A 117 -4.92 -1.10 -7.85
CA THR A 117 -6.03 -2.02 -7.59
C THR A 117 -5.53 -3.42 -7.24
N ALA A 118 -6.32 -4.09 -6.41
CA ALA A 118 -6.05 -5.43 -5.94
C ALA A 118 -7.28 -6.32 -6.10
N LEU A 119 -7.08 -7.59 -6.45
CA LEU A 119 -8.11 -8.61 -6.30
C LEU A 119 -7.88 -9.37 -5.00
N THR A 120 -8.87 -9.40 -4.12
CA THR A 120 -8.79 -10.08 -2.82
C THR A 120 -10.18 -10.50 -2.29
N ASN A 121 -10.22 -11.06 -1.09
CA ASN A 121 -11.43 -11.50 -0.39
C ASN A 121 -11.53 -10.86 1.01
N SER A 122 -12.56 -11.21 1.78
CA SER A 122 -12.77 -10.65 3.11
C SER A 122 -11.60 -10.90 4.07
N ALA A 123 -10.91 -12.04 3.93
CA ALA A 123 -9.83 -12.45 4.83
C ALA A 123 -8.66 -11.45 4.85
N TRP A 124 -8.47 -10.69 3.76
CA TRP A 124 -7.50 -9.58 3.73
C TRP A 124 -7.77 -8.54 4.80
N PHE A 125 -9.04 -8.19 5.00
CA PHE A 125 -9.48 -7.20 5.97
C PHE A 125 -9.63 -7.79 7.39
N ASP A 126 -9.57 -9.12 7.53
CA ASP A 126 -9.46 -9.79 8.83
C ASP A 126 -8.01 -9.82 9.36
N ILE A 127 -7.03 -9.67 8.46
CA ILE A 127 -5.58 -9.61 8.78
C ILE A 127 -5.14 -8.15 8.91
N PHE A 128 -5.50 -7.32 7.93
CA PHE A 128 -5.16 -5.90 7.93
C PHE A 128 -6.33 -5.08 8.47
N ASP A 129 -6.14 -4.49 9.65
CA ASP A 129 -7.17 -3.67 10.33
C ASP A 129 -7.44 -2.34 9.60
N PHE A 130 -8.29 -2.41 8.59
CA PHE A 130 -8.87 -1.26 7.91
C PHE A 130 -10.15 -0.82 8.62
N HIS A 131 -10.28 0.49 8.83
CA HIS A 131 -11.52 1.04 9.38
C HIS A 131 -12.56 1.18 8.27
N TRP A 132 -13.68 0.48 8.41
CA TRP A 132 -14.80 0.53 7.47
C TRP A 132 -15.70 1.71 7.78
N LEU A 133 -15.82 2.65 6.85
CA LEU A 133 -16.75 3.77 6.93
C LEU A 133 -18.17 3.34 6.54
N ALA A 134 -18.27 2.36 5.62
CA ALA A 134 -19.55 1.80 5.19
C ALA A 134 -19.35 0.39 4.63
N GLY A 135 -20.37 -0.48 4.74
CA GLY A 135 -20.31 -1.87 4.28
C GLY A 135 -19.59 -2.80 5.26
N THR A 136 -19.28 -4.03 4.82
CA THR A 136 -18.55 -5.03 5.62
C THR A 136 -17.61 -5.86 4.74
N PRO A 137 -16.49 -6.39 5.28
CA PRO A 137 -15.55 -7.23 4.54
C PRO A 137 -16.19 -8.37 3.75
N LYS A 138 -17.16 -9.05 4.38
CA LYS A 138 -17.83 -10.23 3.83
C LYS A 138 -18.58 -9.94 2.54
N ALA A 139 -18.98 -8.69 2.30
CA ALA A 139 -19.65 -8.32 1.05
C ALA A 139 -18.73 -8.44 -0.18
N LEU A 140 -17.40 -8.34 0.00
CA LEU A 140 -16.43 -8.47 -1.08
C LEU A 140 -16.28 -9.92 -1.58
N ASP A 141 -16.72 -10.91 -0.82
CA ASP A 141 -16.63 -12.33 -1.24
C ASP A 141 -17.58 -12.66 -2.40
N ALA A 142 -18.64 -11.85 -2.58
CA ALA A 142 -19.53 -12.01 -3.73
C ALA A 142 -18.85 -11.52 -5.01
N PRO A 143 -19.02 -12.24 -6.15
CA PRO A 143 -18.44 -11.82 -7.43
C PRO A 143 -18.99 -10.47 -7.86
N ASN A 144 -18.22 -9.75 -8.70
CA ASN A 144 -18.57 -8.44 -9.25
C ASN A 144 -18.84 -7.38 -8.17
N THR A 145 -18.11 -7.44 -7.06
CA THR A 145 -18.17 -6.44 -6.00
C THR A 145 -16.82 -5.74 -5.82
N ALA A 146 -16.90 -4.49 -5.35
CA ALA A 146 -15.75 -3.62 -5.15
C ALA A 146 -15.83 -2.89 -3.81
N VAL A 147 -14.68 -2.67 -3.18
CA VAL A 147 -14.49 -1.83 -2.02
C VAL A 147 -13.54 -0.70 -2.40
N LEU A 148 -13.87 0.53 -2.04
CA LEU A 148 -13.09 1.72 -2.40
C LEU A 148 -12.53 2.39 -1.16
N THR A 149 -11.38 3.05 -1.28
CA THR A 149 -10.96 4.02 -0.27
C THR A 149 -11.84 5.26 -0.29
N ASN A 150 -11.93 5.95 0.84
CA ASN A 150 -12.73 7.18 0.99
C ASN A 150 -12.31 8.27 0.00
N GLN A 151 -11.00 8.48 -0.22
CA GLN A 151 -10.52 9.46 -1.21
C GLN A 151 -10.99 9.12 -2.62
N ILE A 152 -10.99 7.84 -2.99
CA ILE A 152 -11.34 7.38 -4.34
C ILE A 152 -12.84 7.41 -4.56
N ALA A 153 -13.62 7.03 -3.55
CA ALA A 153 -15.05 7.18 -3.56
C ALA A 153 -15.46 8.65 -3.80
N LYS A 154 -14.87 9.60 -3.08
CA LYS A 154 -15.09 11.04 -3.29
C LYS A 154 -14.63 11.51 -4.66
N LYS A 155 -13.49 11.02 -5.14
CA LYS A 155 -12.95 11.38 -6.47
C LYS A 155 -13.91 11.01 -7.60
N TYR A 156 -14.57 9.84 -7.52
CA TYR A 156 -15.42 9.32 -8.59
C TYR A 156 -16.90 9.65 -8.44
N PHE A 157 -17.41 9.74 -7.21
CA PHE A 157 -18.84 9.95 -6.93
C PHE A 157 -19.17 11.34 -6.35
N GLY A 158 -18.16 12.12 -5.97
CA GLY A 158 -18.35 13.44 -5.36
C GLY A 158 -19.08 13.33 -4.02
N ASP A 159 -20.21 14.04 -3.91
CA ASP A 159 -21.10 13.99 -2.74
C ASP A 159 -22.18 12.90 -2.85
N THR A 160 -22.22 12.15 -3.95
CA THR A 160 -23.18 11.05 -4.14
C THR A 160 -22.76 9.85 -3.30
N ASP A 161 -23.72 9.20 -2.65
CA ASP A 161 -23.45 7.94 -1.93
C ASP A 161 -22.90 6.88 -2.90
N PRO A 162 -21.64 6.43 -2.71
CA PRO A 162 -21.01 5.47 -3.59
C PRO A 162 -21.55 4.05 -3.38
N LEU A 163 -22.17 3.73 -2.23
CA LEU A 163 -22.66 2.39 -1.97
C LEU A 163 -23.77 1.98 -2.94
N GLY A 164 -23.70 0.75 -3.43
CA GLY A 164 -24.64 0.21 -4.41
C GLY A 164 -24.46 0.76 -5.84
N GLN A 165 -23.56 1.73 -6.05
CA GLN A 165 -23.27 2.24 -7.38
C GLN A 165 -22.50 1.23 -8.22
N THR A 166 -22.67 1.32 -9.54
CA THR A 166 -21.99 0.44 -10.50
C THR A 166 -20.76 1.13 -11.08
N ILE A 167 -19.63 0.42 -11.10
CA ILE A 167 -18.41 0.76 -11.83
C ILE A 167 -18.25 -0.26 -12.95
N LEU A 168 -18.05 0.19 -14.19
CA LEU A 168 -17.79 -0.72 -15.32
C LEU A 168 -16.29 -0.89 -15.52
N ILE A 169 -15.79 -2.10 -15.37
CA ILE A 169 -14.39 -2.45 -15.65
C ILE A 169 -14.25 -2.85 -17.12
N GLU A 170 -13.24 -2.30 -17.79
CA GLU A 170 -12.98 -2.47 -19.24
C GLU A 170 -14.20 -2.15 -20.12
N SER A 171 -15.06 -1.24 -19.63
CA SER A 171 -16.37 -0.90 -20.24
C SER A 171 -17.30 -2.10 -20.47
N LYS A 172 -17.07 -3.24 -19.82
CA LYS A 172 -17.77 -4.51 -20.07
C LYS A 172 -18.34 -5.14 -18.81
N HIS A 173 -17.60 -5.08 -17.71
CA HIS A 173 -17.90 -5.88 -16.52
C HIS A 173 -18.41 -4.96 -15.40
N PRO A 174 -19.71 -5.03 -15.05
CA PRO A 174 -20.28 -4.19 -14.00
C PRO A 174 -19.87 -4.72 -12.63
N PHE A 175 -19.36 -3.84 -11.77
CA PHE A 175 -19.01 -4.11 -10.38
C PHE A 175 -19.82 -3.19 -9.46
N THR A 176 -20.39 -3.74 -8.40
CA THR A 176 -21.15 -2.97 -7.40
C THR A 176 -20.23 -2.57 -6.26
N VAL A 177 -20.26 -1.30 -5.86
CA VAL A 177 -19.55 -0.82 -4.68
C VAL A 177 -20.28 -1.30 -3.43
N VAL A 178 -19.63 -2.13 -2.61
CA VAL A 178 -20.22 -2.76 -1.42
C VAL A 178 -19.61 -2.29 -0.11
N GLY A 179 -18.56 -1.48 -0.16
CA GLY A 179 -17.94 -0.94 1.03
C GLY A 179 -16.98 0.20 0.75
N ILE A 180 -16.76 1.01 1.78
CA ILE A 180 -15.86 2.15 1.79
C ILE A 180 -14.95 2.04 3.02
N ILE A 181 -13.65 2.11 2.80
CA ILE A 181 -12.64 2.05 3.85
C ILE A 181 -11.92 3.39 4.03
N ASP A 182 -11.51 3.67 5.26
CA ASP A 182 -10.72 4.83 5.61
C ASP A 182 -9.25 4.64 5.23
N ASP A 183 -8.72 5.58 4.46
CA ASP A 183 -7.35 5.64 3.97
C ASP A 183 -6.54 6.77 4.62
N SER A 184 -7.05 7.37 5.69
CA SER A 184 -6.33 8.41 6.45
C SER A 184 -5.30 7.86 7.45
N ARG A 185 -5.30 6.55 7.68
CA ARG A 185 -4.46 5.90 8.69
C ARG A 185 -3.02 5.68 8.21
N GLY A 186 -2.15 6.63 8.55
CA GLY A 186 -0.69 6.46 8.59
C GLY A 186 -0.04 6.02 7.27
N ASN A 187 1.23 5.63 7.35
CA ASN A 187 1.94 5.05 6.23
C ASN A 187 1.69 3.53 6.20
N THR A 188 1.32 2.99 5.04
CA THR A 188 1.11 1.55 4.87
C THR A 188 1.76 1.04 3.59
N SER A 189 2.26 -0.19 3.64
CA SER A 189 2.72 -0.93 2.46
C SER A 189 1.56 -1.51 1.65
N VAL A 190 0.35 -1.55 2.23
CA VAL A 190 -0.89 -1.99 1.58
C VAL A 190 -1.62 -0.76 1.03
N ASN A 191 -1.33 -0.39 -0.20
CA ASN A 191 -1.68 0.92 -0.77
C ASN A 191 -2.59 0.85 -2.01
N ALA A 192 -3.46 -0.16 -2.09
CA ALA A 192 -4.46 -0.21 -3.15
C ALA A 192 -5.60 0.79 -2.86
N ASP A 193 -5.98 1.51 -3.90
CA ASP A 193 -7.08 2.49 -3.90
C ASP A 193 -8.44 1.79 -4.00
N MET A 194 -8.47 0.61 -4.62
CA MET A 194 -9.68 -0.18 -4.84
C MET A 194 -9.39 -1.68 -4.76
N TYR A 195 -10.31 -2.39 -4.11
CA TYR A 195 -10.26 -3.83 -3.93
C TYR A 195 -11.44 -4.46 -4.66
N PHE A 196 -11.16 -5.33 -5.63
CA PHE A 196 -12.17 -6.07 -6.37
C PHE A 196 -12.27 -7.50 -5.84
N SER A 197 -13.47 -8.06 -5.90
CA SER A 197 -13.70 -9.42 -5.46
C SER A 197 -12.85 -10.41 -6.26
N PHE A 198 -12.04 -11.19 -5.55
CA PHE A 198 -11.25 -12.27 -6.10
C PHE A 198 -12.13 -13.30 -6.81
N ALA A 199 -13.38 -13.51 -6.40
CA ALA A 199 -14.31 -14.41 -7.11
C ALA A 199 -14.52 -14.02 -8.60
N SER A 200 -14.19 -12.78 -8.97
CA SER A 200 -14.32 -12.24 -10.33
C SER A 200 -13.06 -12.42 -11.18
N ILE A 201 -12.01 -13.07 -10.68
CA ILE A 201 -10.73 -13.22 -11.40
C ILE A 201 -10.86 -13.90 -12.76
N LYS A 202 -11.82 -14.82 -12.94
CA LYS A 202 -12.12 -15.43 -14.26
C LYS A 202 -12.50 -14.43 -15.34
N ILE A 203 -13.20 -13.37 -14.94
CA ILE A 203 -13.73 -12.35 -15.84
C ILE A 203 -12.68 -11.27 -16.09
N LEU A 204 -11.95 -10.87 -15.04
CA LEU A 204 -10.96 -9.79 -15.12
C LEU A 204 -9.60 -10.24 -15.67
N GLN A 205 -9.20 -11.48 -15.41
CA GLN A 205 -7.91 -12.05 -15.79
C GLN A 205 -8.07 -13.52 -16.25
N PRO A 206 -8.80 -13.78 -17.36
CA PRO A 206 -9.08 -15.14 -17.83
C PRO A 206 -7.80 -15.93 -18.11
N ASP A 207 -6.81 -15.31 -18.75
CA ASP A 207 -5.52 -15.95 -19.09
C ASP A 207 -4.72 -16.37 -17.84
N LEU A 208 -4.92 -15.64 -16.73
CA LEU A 208 -4.26 -15.92 -15.46
C LEU A 208 -4.91 -17.10 -14.75
N MET A 209 -6.24 -17.25 -14.86
CA MET A 209 -6.99 -18.35 -14.23
C MET A 209 -6.57 -19.72 -14.74
N ASP A 210 -6.44 -19.87 -16.05
CA ASP A 210 -6.13 -21.17 -16.67
C ASP A 210 -4.72 -21.65 -16.31
N ASN A 211 -3.86 -20.71 -15.92
CA ASN A 211 -2.51 -20.97 -15.49
C ASN A 211 -2.33 -20.84 -13.97
N PHE A 212 -3.36 -20.51 -13.21
CA PHE A 212 -3.25 -20.03 -11.82
C PHE A 212 -2.57 -21.03 -10.86
N PHE A 213 -2.69 -22.33 -11.16
CA PHE A 213 -2.10 -23.42 -10.39
C PHE A 213 -0.68 -23.80 -10.84
N THR A 214 -0.28 -23.40 -12.05
CA THR A 214 0.93 -23.89 -12.73
C THR A 214 1.90 -22.76 -13.10
N TYR A 215 1.41 -21.51 -13.17
CA TYR A 215 2.19 -20.35 -13.54
C TYR A 215 3.01 -19.86 -12.36
N TRP A 216 4.31 -20.12 -12.45
CA TRP A 216 5.31 -19.41 -11.67
C TRP A 216 5.30 -17.91 -12.02
N ALA A 217 4.77 -17.46 -13.16
CA ALA A 217 4.82 -16.03 -13.51
C ALA A 217 3.91 -15.09 -12.69
N ILE A 218 3.22 -15.57 -11.64
CA ILE A 218 2.70 -14.67 -10.59
C ILE A 218 3.86 -13.93 -9.90
N TYR A 219 5.10 -14.45 -9.98
CA TYR A 219 6.34 -13.74 -9.65
C TYR A 219 6.65 -12.52 -10.55
N ARG A 220 6.07 -12.43 -11.75
CA ARG A 220 6.39 -11.34 -12.71
C ARG A 220 5.62 -10.05 -12.44
N ALA A 221 4.60 -10.04 -11.58
CA ALA A 221 3.89 -8.81 -11.21
C ALA A 221 4.69 -7.88 -10.27
N ALA A 222 5.90 -8.30 -9.83
CA ALA A 222 6.76 -7.52 -8.93
C ALA A 222 8.17 -7.23 -9.47
N ILE A 223 8.52 -7.60 -10.71
CA ILE A 223 9.89 -7.44 -11.24
C ILE A 223 9.91 -6.51 -12.48
N HIS A 224 10.01 -5.19 -12.24
CA HIS A 224 10.90 -4.18 -12.88
C HIS A 224 10.28 -2.75 -12.91
N PRO A 225 11.04 -1.64 -12.72
CA PRO A 225 12.45 -1.51 -12.34
C PRO A 225 12.65 -0.74 -11.02
N TYR A 226 13.30 -1.38 -10.04
CA TYR A 226 14.35 -0.67 -9.29
C TYR A 226 15.64 -1.40 -9.65
N SER A 227 16.18 -1.08 -10.83
CA SER A 227 17.61 -1.20 -11.05
C SER A 227 18.26 -0.23 -10.07
N LEU A 228 18.84 -0.77 -9.01
CA LEU A 228 19.88 -0.08 -8.27
C LEU A 228 21.12 -0.07 -9.15
N ASP A 229 21.23 1.00 -9.95
CA ASP A 229 22.45 1.65 -10.40
C ASP A 229 22.21 3.17 -10.40
#